data_AF-A0A7L2Q770-F1
#
_entry.id   AF-A0A7L2Q770-F1
#
_cell.length_a   1.000
_cell.length_b   1.000
_cell.length_c   1.000
_cell.angle_alpha   90.00
_cell.angle_beta   90.00
_cell.angle_gamma   90.00
#
_symmetry.space_group_name_H-M   'P 1'
#
loop_
_entity.id
_entity.type
_entity.pdbx_description
1 polymer ?
#
loop_
_entity_poly.entity_id
_entity_poly.type
_entity_poly.pdbx_seq_one_letter_code
_entity_poly.pdbx_strand_id
1 'polypeptide(L)'
;MKILSYLLVYRRFLLIVLTPLLLLPLPLIIKTKEAECAYTLFVVAIFWLTEALPLAVSALLPAFMFPLFGIMGSKQVASAYFKDFHLLLIGVICLATSIEKWNLHKRVALKMVMLVGVNPAWLMLGFMVSCAFLSMWLSNTSAAAMVMPIVEAVSQQIIRAEAEADELEMSCSNGSINPALELDENIGEYENPDRKEKEKPVNGYNNNVGSTVCTVEKNEKGNEQNLPPAEAERKSRKDKYSGIFKVMCLCVAYSATIGGLTTITGTSTNLIFTEHFNSRYPDCQCINFGSWFILSFPIAVIILLLSWLWLQWLFLGFDLKNMFKCGKKKTAREEASSQVIQEEYKKLGPISYPETVTLVLFILMTLLWFTRDPGFIPGWSSLFPK
;
A
#
# COMPACT_ATOMS: atom_id res chain seq x y z
N MET A 1 -15.06 -15.44 -34.82
CA MET A 1 -15.04 -14.73 -33.51
C MET A 1 -14.93 -15.66 -32.30
N LYS A 2 -15.67 -16.78 -32.20
CA LYS A 2 -15.58 -17.71 -31.05
C LYS A 2 -14.19 -18.33 -30.82
N ILE A 3 -13.48 -18.72 -31.88
CA ILE A 3 -12.13 -19.30 -31.81
C ILE A 3 -11.11 -18.33 -31.19
N LEU A 4 -11.18 -17.04 -31.53
CA LEU A 4 -10.29 -16.02 -30.99
C LEU A 4 -10.52 -15.82 -29.48
N SER A 5 -11.78 -15.87 -29.04
CA SER A 5 -12.13 -15.82 -27.62
C SER A 5 -11.62 -17.04 -26.86
N TYR A 6 -11.72 -18.25 -27.43
CA TYR A 6 -11.13 -19.46 -26.83
C TYR A 6 -9.59 -19.38 -26.77
N LEU A 7 -8.94 -18.89 -27.82
CA LEU A 7 -7.50 -18.66 -27.85
C LEU A 7 -7.04 -17.67 -26.77
N LEU A 8 -7.83 -16.62 -26.52
CA LEU A 8 -7.55 -15.65 -25.46
C LEU A 8 -7.73 -16.24 -24.05
N VAL A 9 -8.70 -17.14 -23.86
CA VAL A 9 -8.93 -17.85 -22.59
C VAL A 9 -7.76 -18.81 -22.29
N TYR A 10 -7.28 -19.54 -23.30
CA TYR A 10 -6.15 -20.47 -23.15
C TYR A 10 -4.78 -19.84 -23.44
N ARG A 11 -4.69 -18.51 -23.56
CA ARG A 11 -3.47 -17.80 -23.98
C ARG A 11 -2.25 -18.18 -23.14
N ARG A 12 -2.40 -18.31 -21.82
CA ARG A 12 -1.28 -18.70 -20.93
C ARG A 12 -0.78 -20.11 -21.23
N PHE A 13 -1.70 -21.07 -21.37
CA PHE A 13 -1.36 -22.45 -21.72
C PHE A 13 -0.70 -22.53 -23.11
N LEU A 14 -1.26 -21.82 -24.09
CA LEU A 14 -0.69 -21.73 -25.43
C LEU A 14 0.72 -21.13 -25.41
N LEU A 15 0.96 -20.08 -24.64
CA LEU A 15 2.31 -19.51 -24.50
C LEU A 15 3.29 -20.51 -23.87
N ILE A 16 2.88 -21.24 -22.83
CA ILE A 16 3.72 -22.23 -22.17
C ILE A 16 4.18 -23.35 -23.13
N VAL A 17 3.30 -23.80 -24.02
CA VAL A 17 3.61 -24.90 -24.96
C VAL A 17 4.27 -24.39 -26.24
N LEU A 18 3.77 -23.28 -26.79
CA LEU A 18 4.23 -22.74 -28.07
C LEU A 18 5.61 -22.11 -27.97
N THR A 19 5.94 -21.44 -26.87
CA THR A 19 7.23 -20.74 -26.73
C THR A 19 8.42 -21.71 -26.78
N PRO A 20 8.47 -22.80 -25.99
CA PRO A 20 9.54 -23.79 -26.09
C PRO A 20 9.58 -24.49 -27.45
N LEU A 21 8.43 -24.72 -28.08
CA LEU A 21 8.31 -25.40 -29.38
C LEU A 21 8.85 -24.52 -30.53
N LEU A 22 8.50 -23.23 -30.52
CA LEU A 22 8.93 -22.27 -31.53
C LEU A 22 10.45 -22.01 -31.46
N LEU A 23 11.01 -22.02 -30.26
CA LEU A 23 12.44 -21.79 -30.02
C LEU A 23 13.28 -23.08 -30.13
N LEU A 24 12.64 -24.26 -30.18
CA LEU A 24 13.28 -25.59 -30.28
C LEU A 24 14.25 -25.76 -31.48
N PRO A 25 14.04 -25.12 -32.65
CA PRO A 25 15.00 -25.18 -33.75
C PRO A 25 16.37 -24.63 -33.38
N LEU A 26 16.46 -23.74 -32.40
CA LEU A 26 17.69 -23.05 -32.00
C LEU A 26 18.74 -24.02 -31.42
N PRO A 27 18.45 -24.85 -30.41
CA PRO A 27 19.39 -25.89 -29.96
C PRO A 27 19.56 -27.02 -30.97
N LEU A 28 18.52 -27.37 -31.76
CA LEU A 28 18.57 -28.54 -32.65
C LEU A 28 19.35 -28.32 -33.96
N ILE A 29 19.32 -27.10 -34.51
CA ILE A 29 19.99 -26.78 -35.79
C ILE A 29 21.44 -26.37 -35.52
N ILE A 30 21.68 -25.49 -34.55
CA ILE A 30 22.99 -24.88 -34.32
C ILE A 30 23.87 -25.81 -33.47
N LYS A 31 23.29 -26.59 -32.54
CA LYS A 31 23.96 -27.59 -31.70
C LYS A 31 25.23 -27.09 -30.98
N THR A 32 25.30 -25.79 -30.67
CA THR A 32 26.36 -25.21 -29.85
C THR A 32 25.87 -24.92 -28.43
N LYS A 33 26.79 -24.82 -27.47
CA LYS A 33 26.46 -24.50 -26.07
C LYS A 33 25.83 -23.12 -25.93
N GLU A 34 26.23 -22.18 -26.78
CA GLU A 34 25.69 -20.83 -26.84
C GLU A 34 24.22 -20.85 -27.30
N ALA A 35 23.88 -21.70 -28.26
CA ALA A 35 22.51 -21.87 -28.74
C ALA A 35 21.60 -22.51 -27.68
N GLU A 36 22.08 -23.53 -26.97
CA GLU A 36 21.35 -24.16 -25.85
C GLU A 36 21.12 -23.17 -24.70
N CYS A 37 22.12 -22.33 -24.40
CA CYS A 37 22.01 -21.27 -23.41
C CYS A 37 21.01 -20.19 -23.84
N ALA A 38 21.11 -19.71 -25.09
CA ALA A 38 20.20 -18.71 -25.66
C ALA A 38 18.74 -19.20 -25.66
N TYR A 39 18.52 -20.48 -25.99
CA TYR A 39 17.20 -21.11 -25.91
C TYR A 39 16.61 -21.00 -24.51
N THR A 40 17.37 -21.43 -23.50
CA THR A 40 16.94 -21.39 -22.10
C THR A 40 16.66 -19.95 -21.65
N LEU A 41 17.53 -19.01 -21.99
CA LEU A 41 17.36 -17.59 -21.68
C LEU A 41 16.10 -16.99 -22.31
N PHE A 42 15.85 -17.25 -23.59
CA PHE A 42 14.67 -16.71 -24.27
C PHE A 42 13.36 -17.31 -23.75
N VAL A 43 13.33 -18.61 -23.46
CA VAL A 43 12.15 -19.26 -22.86
C VAL A 43 11.83 -18.62 -21.51
N VAL A 44 12.84 -18.46 -20.63
CA VAL A 44 12.66 -17.84 -19.32
C VAL A 44 12.26 -16.37 -19.45
N ALA A 45 12.90 -15.61 -20.34
CA ALA A 45 12.58 -14.20 -20.56
C ALA A 45 11.14 -14.00 -21.04
N ILE A 46 10.66 -14.82 -21.98
CA ILE A 46 9.27 -14.75 -22.44
C ILE A 46 8.31 -15.12 -21.32
N PHE A 47 8.62 -16.15 -20.51
CA PHE A 47 7.77 -16.53 -19.38
C PHE A 47 7.73 -15.47 -18.28
N TRP A 48 8.82 -14.75 -18.03
CA TRP A 48 8.81 -13.59 -17.12
C TRP A 48 8.02 -12.42 -17.69
N LEU A 49 8.22 -12.05 -18.96
CA LEU A 49 7.51 -10.91 -19.57
C LEU A 49 6.00 -11.15 -19.74
N THR A 50 5.60 -12.40 -19.98
CA THR A 50 4.19 -12.75 -20.20
C THR A 50 3.47 -13.20 -18.94
N GLU A 51 4.20 -13.41 -17.83
CA GLU A 51 3.71 -14.01 -16.58
C GLU A 51 2.84 -15.25 -16.83
N ALA A 52 3.22 -16.07 -17.82
CA ALA A 52 2.46 -17.25 -18.20
C ALA A 52 2.49 -18.32 -17.10
N LEU A 53 3.60 -18.38 -16.35
CA LEU A 53 3.82 -19.19 -15.15
C LEU A 53 4.17 -18.28 -13.96
N PRO A 54 3.94 -18.70 -12.71
CA PRO A 54 4.42 -17.99 -11.54
C PRO A 54 5.92 -17.73 -11.64
N LEU A 55 6.38 -16.53 -11.26
CA LEU A 55 7.79 -16.10 -11.41
C LEU A 55 8.79 -17.09 -10.82
N ALA A 56 8.45 -17.72 -9.69
CA ALA A 56 9.28 -18.74 -9.04
C ALA A 56 9.45 -20.01 -9.88
N VAL A 57 8.38 -20.46 -10.56
CA VAL A 57 8.44 -21.63 -11.46
C VAL A 57 9.31 -21.28 -12.65
N SER A 58 9.08 -20.11 -13.26
CA SER A 58 9.89 -19.60 -14.38
C SER A 58 11.38 -19.51 -14.03
N ALA A 59 11.69 -19.03 -12.81
CA ALA A 59 13.06 -18.92 -12.30
C ALA A 59 13.73 -20.28 -12.04
N LEU A 60 12.97 -21.38 -11.89
CA LEU A 60 13.50 -22.74 -11.73
C LEU A 60 13.80 -23.44 -13.06
N LEU A 61 13.32 -22.95 -14.21
CA LEU A 61 13.60 -23.59 -15.50
C LEU A 61 15.11 -23.76 -15.77
N PRO A 62 15.98 -22.75 -15.55
CA PRO A 62 17.43 -22.92 -15.72
C PRO A 62 18.02 -24.02 -14.84
N ALA A 63 17.47 -24.25 -13.65
CA ALA A 63 17.90 -25.31 -12.74
C ALA A 63 17.86 -26.70 -13.38
N PHE A 64 16.88 -26.92 -14.26
CA PHE A 64 16.68 -28.18 -14.97
C PHE A 64 17.27 -28.16 -16.38
N MET A 65 17.11 -27.05 -17.11
CA MET A 65 17.51 -26.96 -18.51
C MET A 65 19.03 -26.88 -18.68
N PHE A 66 19.76 -26.22 -17.76
CA PHE A 66 21.22 -26.12 -17.86
C PHE A 66 21.92 -27.47 -17.71
N PRO A 67 21.57 -28.34 -16.73
CA PRO A 67 22.10 -29.70 -16.69
C PRO A 67 21.61 -30.57 -17.85
N LEU A 68 20.36 -30.43 -18.29
CA LEU A 68 19.78 -31.24 -19.37
C LEU A 68 20.49 -31.02 -20.71
N PHE A 69 20.77 -29.77 -21.06
CA PHE A 69 21.57 -29.44 -22.24
C PHE A 69 23.08 -29.57 -22.00
N GLY A 70 23.52 -29.92 -20.78
CA GLY A 70 24.94 -30.01 -20.44
C GLY A 70 25.68 -28.67 -20.61
N ILE A 71 25.00 -27.54 -20.34
CA ILE A 71 25.61 -26.19 -20.31
C ILE A 71 26.44 -26.04 -19.04
N MET A 72 25.91 -26.50 -17.91
CA MET A 72 26.56 -26.39 -16.61
C MET A 72 26.19 -27.61 -15.74
N GLY A 73 27.14 -28.09 -14.93
CA GLY A 73 26.89 -29.24 -14.07
C GLY A 73 25.84 -28.96 -12.99
N SER A 74 25.02 -29.94 -12.64
CA SER A 74 23.93 -29.80 -11.65
C SER A 74 24.39 -29.20 -10.31
N LYS A 75 25.58 -29.58 -9.82
CA LYS A 75 26.17 -29.03 -8.59
C LYS A 75 26.44 -27.53 -8.69
N GLN A 76 26.98 -27.07 -9.83
CA GLN A 76 27.27 -25.65 -10.05
C GLN A 76 25.97 -24.85 -10.18
N VAL A 77 24.98 -25.40 -10.89
CA VAL A 77 23.65 -24.78 -11.01
C VAL A 77 22.99 -24.64 -9.64
N ALA A 78 22.97 -25.71 -8.85
CA ALA A 78 22.40 -25.68 -7.50
C ALA A 78 23.09 -24.64 -6.59
N SER A 79 24.42 -24.50 -6.68
CA SER A 79 25.16 -23.49 -5.91
C SER A 79 24.81 -22.04 -6.28
N ALA A 80 24.32 -21.81 -7.50
CA ALA A 80 23.84 -20.49 -7.91
C ALA A 80 22.47 -20.13 -7.29
N TYR A 81 21.65 -21.14 -6.94
CA TYR A 81 20.35 -20.94 -6.28
C TYR A 81 20.46 -20.81 -4.76
N PHE A 82 21.50 -21.37 -4.12
CA PHE A 82 21.69 -21.32 -2.67
C PHE A 82 22.84 -20.39 -2.28
N LYS A 83 22.54 -19.10 -2.26
CA LYS A 83 23.44 -18.03 -1.78
C LYS A 83 23.05 -17.56 -0.38
N ASP A 84 24.02 -17.03 0.37
CA ASP A 84 23.85 -16.55 1.76
C ASP A 84 22.73 -15.51 1.93
N PHE A 85 22.44 -14.72 0.90
CA PHE A 85 21.37 -13.74 0.94
C PHE A 85 19.97 -14.36 1.16
N HIS A 86 19.77 -15.63 0.81
CA HIS A 86 18.49 -16.30 1.07
C HIS A 86 18.25 -16.50 2.57
N LEU A 87 19.30 -16.80 3.34
CA LEU A 87 19.21 -16.89 4.80
C LEU A 87 18.89 -15.52 5.42
N LEU A 88 19.50 -14.46 4.89
CA LEU A 88 19.16 -13.09 5.27
C LEU A 88 17.68 -12.80 4.99
N LEU A 89 17.18 -13.13 3.79
CA LEU A 89 15.79 -12.92 3.41
C LEU A 89 14.82 -13.66 4.33
N ILE A 90 15.11 -14.92 4.69
CA ILE A 90 14.32 -15.69 5.66
C ILE A 90 14.27 -14.97 7.01
N GLY A 91 15.40 -14.50 7.53
CA GLY A 91 15.46 -13.75 8.78
C GLY A 91 14.61 -12.47 8.76
N VAL A 92 14.69 -11.70 7.67
CA VAL A 92 13.87 -10.48 7.48
C VAL A 92 12.38 -10.82 7.42
N ILE A 93 11.99 -11.89 6.71
CA ILE A 93 10.60 -12.34 6.64
C ILE A 93 10.09 -12.78 8.02
N CYS A 94 10.88 -13.53 8.79
CA CYS A 94 10.51 -13.93 10.15
C CYS A 94 10.31 -12.73 11.08
N LEU A 95 11.16 -11.71 10.97
CA LEU A 95 11.00 -10.50 11.77
C LEU A 95 9.80 -9.67 11.31
N ALA A 96 9.62 -9.51 10.00
CA ALA A 96 8.48 -8.84 9.38
C ALA A 96 7.15 -9.44 9.82
N THR A 97 7.02 -10.77 9.74
CA THR A 97 5.83 -11.50 10.18
C THR A 97 5.58 -11.37 11.69
N SER A 98 6.64 -11.26 12.50
CA SER A 98 6.51 -10.99 13.94
C SER A 98 5.96 -9.58 14.19
N ILE A 99 6.49 -8.56 13.49
CA ILE A 99 5.99 -7.17 13.54
C ILE A 99 4.52 -7.09 13.12
N GLU A 100 4.13 -7.88 12.12
CA GLU A 100 2.75 -7.99 11.65
C GLU A 100 1.84 -8.62 12.69
N LYS A 101 2.20 -9.82 13.18
CA LYS A 101 1.42 -10.62 14.13
C LYS A 101 1.10 -9.85 15.41
N TRP A 102 2.05 -9.06 15.89
CA TRP A 102 1.89 -8.27 17.12
C TRP A 102 1.34 -6.85 16.88
N ASN A 103 0.94 -6.50 15.65
CA ASN A 103 0.42 -5.19 15.27
C ASN A 103 1.34 -4.00 15.64
N LEU A 104 2.64 -4.24 15.83
CA LEU A 104 3.62 -3.20 16.19
C LEU A 104 3.67 -2.12 15.10
N HIS A 105 3.59 -2.53 13.84
CA HIS A 105 3.51 -1.64 12.69
C HIS A 105 2.30 -0.68 12.75
N LYS A 106 1.11 -1.15 13.18
CA LYS A 106 -0.08 -0.29 13.34
C LYS A 106 0.14 0.77 14.40
N ARG A 107 0.74 0.38 15.53
CA ARG A 107 1.07 1.31 16.62
C ARG A 107 2.02 2.41 16.15
N VAL A 108 3.08 2.04 15.43
CA VAL A 108 4.05 2.99 14.86
C VAL A 108 3.38 3.89 13.82
N ALA A 109 2.59 3.32 12.91
CA ALA A 109 1.91 4.07 11.86
C ALA A 109 0.93 5.10 12.39
N LEU A 110 0.02 4.69 13.28
CA LEU A 110 -0.96 5.59 13.90
C LEU A 110 -0.27 6.69 14.70
N LYS A 111 0.81 6.36 15.43
CA LYS A 111 1.59 7.38 16.17
C LYS A 111 2.24 8.40 15.24
N MET A 112 2.77 7.97 14.09
CA MET A 112 3.34 8.87 13.08
C MET A 112 2.28 9.80 12.49
N VAL A 113 1.11 9.26 12.13
CA VAL A 113 0.00 10.07 11.59
C VAL A 113 -0.52 11.07 12.63
N MET A 114 -0.64 10.66 13.90
CA MET A 114 -1.03 11.55 15.00
C MET A 114 -0.04 12.71 15.22
N LEU A 115 1.26 12.49 14.95
CA LEU A 115 2.30 13.51 15.12
C LEU A 115 2.28 14.57 14.00
N VAL A 116 1.95 14.17 12.78
CA VAL A 116 1.92 15.07 11.61
C VAL A 116 0.66 15.94 11.58
N GLY A 117 -0.45 15.43 12.14
CA GLY A 117 -1.71 16.16 12.26
C GLY A 117 -2.77 15.73 11.25
N VAL A 118 -3.94 16.38 11.33
CA VAL A 118 -5.19 15.94 10.68
C VAL A 118 -5.61 16.78 9.48
N ASN A 119 -4.84 17.83 9.15
CA ASN A 119 -5.04 18.58 7.92
C ASN A 119 -4.88 17.65 6.71
N PRO A 120 -5.78 17.65 5.71
CA PRO A 120 -5.75 16.69 4.60
C PRO A 120 -4.39 16.57 3.87
N ALA A 121 -3.72 17.70 3.64
CA ALA A 121 -2.38 17.76 3.06
C ALA A 121 -1.31 17.06 3.92
N TRP A 122 -1.31 17.35 5.21
CA TRP A 122 -0.38 16.80 6.21
C TRP A 122 -0.72 15.35 6.53
N LEU A 123 -2.00 14.99 6.53
CA LEU A 123 -2.50 13.63 6.71
C LEU A 123 -2.01 12.72 5.58
N MET A 124 -2.06 13.18 4.32
CA MET A 124 -1.43 12.46 3.19
C MET A 124 0.07 12.27 3.43
N LEU A 125 0.80 13.31 3.85
CA LEU A 125 2.22 13.19 4.17
C LEU A 125 2.47 12.19 5.31
N GLY A 126 1.63 12.20 6.35
CA GLY A 126 1.70 11.26 7.48
C GLY A 126 1.56 9.82 7.03
N PHE A 127 0.59 9.53 6.15
CA PHE A 127 0.44 8.20 5.55
C PHE A 127 1.62 7.82 4.66
N MET A 128 2.13 8.76 3.84
CA MET A 128 3.29 8.52 2.98
C MET A 128 4.56 8.23 3.78
N VAL A 129 4.87 9.04 4.79
CA VAL A 129 6.03 8.85 5.66
C VAL A 129 5.92 7.55 6.44
N SER A 130 4.75 7.26 7.01
CA SER A 130 4.51 6.01 7.72
C SER A 130 4.69 4.79 6.81
N CYS A 131 4.11 4.82 5.61
CA CYS A 131 4.20 3.72 4.65
C CYS A 131 5.63 3.52 4.14
N ALA A 132 6.32 4.61 3.79
CA ALA A 132 7.72 4.56 3.37
C ALA A 132 8.64 4.02 4.47
N PHE A 133 8.42 4.43 5.72
CA PHE A 133 9.16 3.91 6.86
C PHE A 133 8.94 2.42 7.07
N LEU A 134 7.69 1.94 6.99
CA LEU A 134 7.41 0.50 7.10
C LEU A 134 8.03 -0.28 5.93
N SER A 135 7.91 0.24 4.72
CA SER A 135 8.41 -0.39 3.49
C SER A 135 9.95 -0.39 3.37
N MET A 136 10.65 0.39 4.19
CA MET A 136 12.10 0.31 4.33
C MET A 136 12.55 -1.02 4.94
N TRP A 137 11.68 -1.71 5.68
CA TRP A 137 12.02 -2.94 6.41
C TRP A 137 11.17 -4.13 5.97
N LEU A 138 9.94 -3.85 5.54
CA LEU A 138 8.96 -4.80 5.06
C LEU A 138 8.93 -4.80 3.53
N SER A 139 8.35 -5.83 2.92
CA SER A 139 8.12 -5.80 1.47
C SER A 139 7.13 -4.68 1.10
N ASN A 140 7.30 -4.07 -0.09
CA ASN A 140 6.43 -3.00 -0.57
C ASN A 140 4.95 -3.40 -0.57
N THR A 141 4.66 -4.62 -1.00
CA THR A 141 3.30 -5.17 -1.01
C THR A 141 2.74 -5.31 0.40
N SER A 142 3.53 -5.82 1.35
CA SER A 142 3.13 -5.95 2.75
C SER A 142 2.87 -4.58 3.40
N ALA A 143 3.76 -3.61 3.20
CA ALA A 143 3.63 -2.28 3.77
C ALA A 143 2.35 -1.58 3.28
N ALA A 144 2.09 -1.62 1.96
CA ALA A 144 0.86 -1.06 1.40
C ALA A 144 -0.40 -1.76 1.94
N ALA A 145 -0.41 -3.10 1.98
CA ALA A 145 -1.54 -3.87 2.48
C ALA A 145 -1.86 -3.61 3.96
N MET A 146 -0.84 -3.35 4.80
CA MET A 146 -1.02 -3.05 6.22
C MET A 146 -1.58 -1.64 6.46
N VAL A 147 -1.18 -0.65 5.67
CA VAL A 147 -1.61 0.74 5.82
C VAL A 147 -2.98 0.98 5.17
N MET A 148 -3.35 0.18 4.16
CA MET A 148 -4.57 0.38 3.38
C MET A 148 -5.87 0.38 4.22
N PRO A 149 -6.10 -0.55 5.18
CA PRO A 149 -7.31 -0.52 6.01
C PRO A 149 -7.43 0.76 6.85
N ILE A 150 -6.30 1.30 7.32
CA ILE A 150 -6.28 2.56 8.10
C ILE A 150 -6.66 3.73 7.19
N VAL A 151 -6.09 3.77 5.98
CA VAL A 151 -6.43 4.79 5.00
C VAL A 151 -7.89 4.70 4.58
N GLU A 152 -8.43 3.50 4.40
CA GLU A 152 -9.84 3.30 4.10
C GLU A 152 -10.74 3.83 5.22
N ALA A 153 -10.46 3.46 6.47
CA ALA A 153 -11.23 3.92 7.63
C ALA A 153 -11.23 5.47 7.75
N VAL A 154 -10.06 6.10 7.59
CA VAL A 154 -9.91 7.55 7.68
C VAL A 154 -10.55 8.26 6.47
N SER A 155 -10.39 7.72 5.26
CA SER A 155 -10.99 8.27 4.05
C SER A 155 -12.51 8.25 4.11
N GLN A 156 -13.09 7.13 4.56
CA GLN A 156 -14.55 6.99 4.68
C GLN A 156 -15.15 8.02 5.62
N GLN A 157 -14.46 8.40 6.68
CA GLN A 157 -14.95 9.39 7.62
C GLN A 157 -14.79 10.82 7.16
N ILE A 158 -13.70 11.10 6.46
CA ILE A 158 -13.55 12.37 5.76
C ILE A 158 -14.73 12.57 4.80
N ILE A 159 -15.08 11.53 4.05
CA ILE A 159 -16.23 11.56 3.13
C ILE A 159 -17.55 11.78 3.87
N ARG A 160 -17.77 11.09 5.01
CA ARG A 160 -18.98 11.30 5.83
C ARG A 160 -19.08 12.71 6.40
N ALA A 161 -17.98 13.23 6.95
CA ALA A 161 -17.94 14.58 7.51
C ALA A 161 -18.14 15.66 6.43
N GLU A 162 -17.62 15.44 5.21
CA GLU A 162 -17.91 16.34 4.08
C GLU A 162 -19.37 16.25 3.63
N ALA A 163 -19.98 15.06 3.63
CA ALA A 163 -21.40 14.90 3.31
C ALA A 163 -22.31 15.61 4.32
N GLU A 164 -22.02 15.47 5.62
CA GLU A 164 -22.76 16.16 6.69
C GLU A 164 -22.61 17.68 6.60
N ALA A 165 -21.40 18.19 6.29
CA ALA A 165 -21.18 19.63 6.10
C ALA A 165 -21.94 20.18 4.88
N ASP A 166 -21.90 19.45 3.75
CA ASP A 166 -22.63 19.81 2.54
C ASP A 166 -24.15 19.80 2.77
N GLU A 167 -24.67 18.85 3.57
CA GLU A 167 -26.09 18.79 3.97
C GLU A 167 -26.49 19.98 4.86
N LEU A 168 -25.62 20.39 5.79
CA LEU A 168 -25.87 21.53 6.67
C LEU A 168 -25.88 22.86 5.90
N GLU A 169 -24.94 23.05 4.97
CA GLU A 169 -24.93 24.22 4.07
C GLU A 169 -26.16 24.27 3.17
N MET A 170 -26.63 23.11 2.69
CA MET A 170 -27.86 23.00 1.91
C MET A 170 -29.10 23.29 2.76
N SER A 171 -29.15 22.87 4.03
CA SER A 171 -30.25 23.20 4.95
C SER A 171 -30.30 24.69 5.29
N CYS A 172 -29.13 25.34 5.41
CA CYS A 172 -29.01 26.77 5.65
C CYS A 172 -29.39 27.60 4.41
N SER A 173 -29.08 27.09 3.21
CA SER A 173 -29.45 27.72 1.94
C SER A 173 -30.94 27.54 1.60
N ASN A 174 -31.57 26.45 2.06
CA ASN A 174 -32.99 26.16 1.81
C ASN A 174 -33.96 26.72 2.87
N GLY A 175 -33.48 27.49 3.86
CA GLY A 175 -34.35 28.26 4.76
C GLY A 175 -35.37 27.43 5.55
N SER A 176 -34.93 26.34 6.19
CA SER A 176 -35.79 25.59 7.12
C SER A 176 -35.65 26.11 8.56
N ILE A 177 -36.64 26.90 8.96
CA ILE A 177 -37.20 27.17 10.30
C ILE A 177 -36.34 26.73 11.52
N ASN A 178 -35.87 27.69 12.31
CA ASN A 178 -35.29 27.44 13.63
C ASN A 178 -36.36 26.92 14.61
N PRO A 179 -36.21 25.76 15.24
CA PRO A 179 -37.12 25.28 16.30
C PRO A 179 -36.95 26.04 17.64
N ALA A 180 -36.10 27.07 17.70
CA ALA A 180 -35.80 27.83 18.91
C ALA A 180 -36.73 29.02 19.18
N LEU A 181 -37.80 29.19 18.40
CA LEU A 181 -38.71 30.34 18.47
C LEU A 181 -40.17 30.00 18.82
N GLU A 182 -40.46 28.76 19.21
CA GLU A 182 -41.74 28.43 19.89
C GLU A 182 -41.56 28.60 21.40
N LEU A 183 -41.57 29.85 21.85
CA LEU A 183 -41.84 30.19 23.24
C LEU A 183 -43.07 31.10 23.29
N ASP A 184 -44.08 30.55 23.95
CA ASP A 184 -45.08 31.27 24.75
C ASP A 184 -46.33 31.82 24.03
N GLU A 185 -47.33 30.97 23.86
CA GLU A 185 -48.73 31.35 24.09
C GLU A 185 -49.42 30.22 24.86
N ASN A 186 -49.29 30.23 26.18
CA ASN A 186 -50.16 29.49 27.08
C ASN A 186 -50.68 30.45 28.16
N ILE A 187 -51.81 31.10 27.90
CA ILE A 187 -52.68 31.68 28.93
C ILE A 187 -54.13 31.35 28.58
N GLY A 188 -54.79 30.58 29.46
CA GLY A 188 -56.25 30.53 29.54
C GLY A 188 -56.84 29.13 29.71
N GLU A 189 -57.02 28.72 30.96
CA GLU A 189 -57.82 27.58 31.41
C GLU A 189 -59.27 27.57 30.84
N TYR A 190 -59.83 26.38 30.55
CA TYR A 190 -60.98 25.75 31.22
C TYR A 190 -61.69 24.68 30.34
N GLU A 191 -61.95 23.54 31.00
CA GLU A 191 -63.00 22.52 30.78
C GLU A 191 -62.90 21.40 29.72
N ASN A 192 -63.62 20.33 30.05
CA ASN A 192 -63.31 18.89 29.91
C ASN A 192 -64.27 18.19 28.89
N PRO A 193 -64.39 16.85 28.85
CA PRO A 193 -63.89 15.94 27.82
C PRO A 193 -64.97 15.38 26.88
N ASP A 194 -64.61 14.90 25.67
CA ASP A 194 -65.18 13.64 25.14
C ASP A 194 -64.62 13.15 23.78
N ARG A 195 -64.54 11.82 23.65
CA ARG A 195 -64.59 10.96 22.45
C ARG A 195 -63.34 10.67 21.59
N LYS A 196 -62.77 9.49 21.92
CA LYS A 196 -62.68 8.24 21.12
C LYS A 196 -61.97 8.22 19.75
N GLU A 197 -60.90 7.41 19.77
CA GLU A 197 -60.50 6.36 18.80
C GLU A 197 -60.12 6.78 17.37
N LYS A 198 -58.83 6.59 17.05
CA LYS A 198 -58.41 5.51 16.14
C LYS A 198 -56.90 5.25 16.22
N GLU A 199 -56.57 4.06 16.67
CA GLU A 199 -55.25 3.42 16.61
C GLU A 199 -54.82 3.13 15.17
N LYS A 200 -53.49 3.16 14.92
CA LYS A 200 -52.73 2.18 14.10
C LYS A 200 -51.21 2.48 14.18
N PRO A 201 -50.33 1.50 13.90
CA PRO A 201 -49.52 0.88 14.95
C PRO A 201 -48.03 1.23 14.91
N VAL A 202 -47.40 1.04 16.07
CA VAL A 202 -45.95 0.92 16.28
C VAL A 202 -45.49 -0.49 15.90
N ASN A 203 -44.45 -0.58 15.06
CA ASN A 203 -43.51 -1.71 14.95
C ASN A 203 -42.39 -1.27 14.00
N GLY A 204 -41.11 -1.51 14.22
CA GLY A 204 -40.42 -2.28 15.22
C GLY A 204 -38.93 -2.21 14.86
N TYR A 205 -38.10 -2.17 15.89
CA TYR A 205 -36.65 -2.36 15.81
C TYR A 205 -36.35 -3.66 15.06
N ASN A 206 -35.42 -3.63 14.09
CA ASN A 206 -34.71 -4.84 13.70
C ASN A 206 -33.27 -4.52 13.29
N ASN A 207 -32.36 -5.00 14.13
CA ASN A 207 -30.95 -5.17 13.84
C ASN A 207 -30.80 -6.23 12.75
N ASN A 208 -30.09 -5.91 11.67
CA ASN A 208 -29.42 -6.91 10.85
C ASN A 208 -28.13 -6.31 10.28
N VAL A 209 -27.03 -6.65 10.95
CA VAL A 209 -25.66 -6.54 10.44
C VAL A 209 -25.53 -7.54 9.30
N GLY A 210 -25.66 -7.05 8.06
CA GLY A 210 -25.29 -7.78 6.85
C GLY A 210 -24.12 -7.06 6.19
N SER A 211 -22.99 -7.75 6.06
CA SER A 211 -21.80 -7.28 5.34
C SER A 211 -22.16 -6.96 3.88
N THR A 212 -22.25 -5.67 3.54
CA THR A 212 -22.36 -5.24 2.15
C THR A 212 -20.96 -5.03 1.58
N VAL A 213 -20.44 -6.10 0.98
CA VAL A 213 -19.33 -6.04 0.02
C VAL A 213 -19.80 -5.18 -1.16
N CYS A 214 -19.14 -4.05 -1.40
CA CYS A 214 -19.40 -3.23 -2.60
C CYS A 214 -18.88 -3.96 -3.84
N THR A 215 -19.75 -4.70 -4.52
CA THR A 215 -19.51 -5.19 -5.88
C THR A 215 -19.43 -4.00 -6.84
N VAL A 216 -18.29 -3.92 -7.54
CA VAL A 216 -18.06 -2.97 -8.64
C VAL A 216 -18.98 -3.34 -9.80
N GLU A 217 -20.06 -2.59 -9.99
CA GLU A 217 -20.90 -2.71 -11.18
C GLU A 217 -20.22 -2.09 -12.41
N LYS A 218 -20.29 -2.84 -13.51
CA LYS A 218 -19.72 -2.51 -14.82
C LYS A 218 -20.45 -1.33 -15.47
N ASN A 219 -19.64 -0.50 -16.12
CA ASN A 219 -20.00 0.57 -17.05
C ASN A 219 -21.21 0.26 -17.94
N GLU A 220 -22.24 1.10 -17.85
CA GLU A 220 -23.05 1.50 -19.00
C GLU A 220 -22.82 3.00 -19.26
N LYS A 221 -22.13 3.30 -20.36
CA LYS A 221 -22.06 4.65 -20.92
C LYS A 221 -23.36 4.91 -21.69
N GLY A 222 -24.31 5.58 -21.05
CA GLY A 222 -25.53 6.09 -21.68
C GLY A 222 -25.73 7.58 -21.38
N ASN A 223 -25.70 8.39 -22.44
CA ASN A 223 -26.08 9.82 -22.56
C ASN A 223 -25.95 10.73 -21.32
N GLU A 224 -24.86 11.50 -21.27
CA GLU A 224 -24.53 12.46 -20.19
C GLU A 224 -25.26 13.81 -20.22
N GLN A 225 -26.36 13.98 -20.97
CA GLN A 225 -26.86 15.34 -21.26
C GLN A 225 -28.16 15.79 -20.58
N ASN A 226 -28.84 15.01 -19.75
CA ASN A 226 -29.99 15.51 -18.97
C ASN A 226 -30.18 14.74 -17.65
N LEU A 227 -29.32 14.97 -16.65
CA LEU A 227 -29.61 14.53 -15.28
C LEU A 227 -30.37 15.62 -14.52
N PRO A 228 -31.41 15.29 -13.73
CA PRO A 228 -32.05 16.21 -12.79
C PRO A 228 -31.01 16.93 -11.90
N PRO A 229 -31.22 18.19 -11.49
CA PRO A 229 -30.25 18.96 -10.71
C PRO A 229 -29.75 18.23 -9.46
N ALA A 230 -30.65 17.55 -8.75
CA ALA A 230 -30.32 16.75 -7.56
C ALA A 230 -29.44 15.52 -7.89
N GLU A 231 -29.59 14.91 -9.06
CA GLU A 231 -28.78 13.77 -9.50
C GLU A 231 -27.40 14.21 -10.02
N ALA A 232 -27.32 15.38 -10.67
CA ALA A 232 -26.05 15.98 -11.08
C ALA A 232 -25.18 16.40 -9.88
N GLU A 233 -25.79 17.02 -8.86
CA GLU A 233 -25.10 17.35 -7.59
C GLU A 233 -24.67 16.09 -6.82
N ARG A 234 -25.48 15.02 -6.86
CA ARG A 234 -25.14 13.73 -6.25
C ARG A 234 -23.97 13.05 -6.97
N LYS A 235 -23.93 13.10 -8.32
CA LYS A 235 -22.82 12.57 -9.13
C LYS A 235 -21.53 13.36 -8.88
N SER A 236 -21.59 14.69 -8.88
CA SER A 236 -20.45 15.58 -8.58
C SER A 236 -19.85 15.32 -7.19
N ARG A 237 -20.70 15.17 -6.15
CA ARG A 237 -20.26 14.79 -4.79
C ARG A 237 -19.57 13.43 -4.77
N LYS A 238 -20.17 12.41 -5.40
CA LYS A 238 -19.58 11.06 -5.49
C LYS A 238 -18.22 11.07 -6.20
N ASP A 239 -18.05 11.88 -7.23
CA ASP A 239 -16.79 12.03 -7.96
C ASP A 239 -15.72 12.74 -7.11
N LYS A 240 -16.09 13.79 -6.37
CA LYS A 240 -15.21 14.49 -5.41
C LYS A 240 -14.73 13.56 -4.30
N TYR A 241 -15.64 12.82 -3.66
CA TYR A 241 -15.31 11.84 -2.60
C TYR A 241 -14.45 10.69 -3.13
N SER A 242 -14.72 10.22 -4.35
CA SER A 242 -13.90 9.21 -5.03
C SER A 242 -12.47 9.72 -5.25
N GLY A 243 -12.28 11.01 -5.55
CA GLY A 243 -10.97 11.65 -5.72
C GLY A 243 -10.11 11.60 -4.45
N ILE A 244 -10.69 11.89 -3.28
CA ILE A 244 -9.97 11.88 -1.99
C ILE A 244 -9.46 10.47 -1.65
N PHE A 245 -10.32 9.46 -1.77
CA PHE A 245 -9.90 8.08 -1.51
C PHE A 245 -8.83 7.62 -2.51
N LYS A 246 -8.98 7.94 -3.80
CA LYS A 246 -8.00 7.63 -4.84
C LYS A 246 -6.63 8.22 -4.53
N VAL A 247 -6.55 9.50 -4.13
CA VAL A 247 -5.26 10.12 -3.82
C VAL A 247 -4.60 9.48 -2.60
N MET A 248 -5.37 9.17 -1.54
CA MET A 248 -4.79 8.51 -0.36
C MET A 248 -4.27 7.10 -0.67
N CYS A 249 -4.97 6.33 -1.51
CA CYS A 249 -4.49 5.03 -2.00
C CYS A 249 -3.19 5.19 -2.81
N LEU A 250 -3.15 6.18 -3.70
CA LEU A 250 -2.01 6.45 -4.58
C LEU A 250 -0.78 6.91 -3.79
N CYS A 251 -0.98 7.74 -2.76
CA CYS A 251 0.03 8.13 -1.79
C CYS A 251 0.67 6.90 -1.11
N VAL A 252 -0.13 5.95 -0.64
CA VAL A 252 0.37 4.71 -0.03
C VAL A 252 1.15 3.85 -1.04
N ALA A 253 0.62 3.68 -2.25
CA ALA A 253 1.28 2.86 -3.28
C ALA A 253 2.66 3.41 -3.69
N TYR A 254 2.76 4.71 -3.93
CA TYR A 254 4.04 5.34 -4.27
C TYR A 254 5.01 5.35 -3.08
N SER A 255 4.53 5.69 -1.89
CA SER A 255 5.38 5.72 -0.70
C SER A 255 5.94 4.34 -0.32
N ALA A 256 5.17 3.26 -0.50
CA ALA A 256 5.69 1.90 -0.33
C ALA A 256 6.88 1.65 -1.26
N THR A 257 6.73 1.98 -2.55
CA THR A 257 7.81 1.81 -3.53
C THR A 257 9.04 2.66 -3.19
N ILE A 258 8.84 3.92 -2.78
CA ILE A 258 9.92 4.83 -2.40
C ILE A 258 10.65 4.35 -1.13
N GLY A 259 9.91 3.86 -0.14
CA GLY A 259 10.46 3.29 1.08
C GLY A 259 11.38 2.11 0.81
N GLY A 260 10.97 1.20 -0.08
CA GLY A 260 11.75 0.03 -0.47
C GLY A 260 13.10 0.31 -1.13
N LEU A 261 13.31 1.52 -1.66
CA LEU A 261 14.61 1.93 -2.23
C LEU A 261 15.67 2.22 -1.14
N THR A 262 15.22 2.56 0.07
CA THR A 262 16.06 3.14 1.12
C THR A 262 17.11 2.16 1.67
N THR A 263 16.75 0.89 1.84
CA THR A 263 17.64 -0.15 2.35
C THR A 263 17.86 -1.24 1.31
N ILE A 264 18.95 -1.97 1.47
CA ILE A 264 19.24 -3.14 0.64
C ILE A 264 18.14 -4.19 0.82
N THR A 265 17.60 -4.37 2.03
CA THR A 265 16.58 -5.38 2.34
C THR A 265 15.15 -4.99 1.97
N GLY A 266 14.89 -3.71 1.66
CA GLY A 266 13.54 -3.22 1.37
C GLY A 266 12.95 -3.79 0.08
N THR A 267 13.79 -4.16 -0.89
CA THR A 267 13.34 -4.75 -2.15
C THR A 267 14.34 -5.76 -2.70
N SER A 268 13.82 -6.83 -3.30
CA SER A 268 14.62 -7.92 -3.88
C SER A 268 15.55 -7.44 -5.00
N THR A 269 15.19 -6.42 -5.78
CA THR A 269 16.07 -5.86 -6.82
C THR A 269 17.35 -5.27 -6.25
N ASN A 270 17.29 -4.64 -5.07
CA ASN A 270 18.47 -4.09 -4.39
C ASN A 270 19.40 -5.22 -3.95
N LEU A 271 18.85 -6.28 -3.36
CA LEU A 271 19.61 -7.49 -2.99
C LEU A 271 20.28 -8.14 -4.20
N ILE A 272 19.54 -8.33 -5.30
CA ILE A 272 20.06 -8.91 -6.53
C ILE A 272 21.19 -8.05 -7.10
N PHE A 273 21.02 -6.73 -7.09
CA PHE A 273 22.05 -5.80 -7.53
C PHE A 273 23.32 -5.91 -6.68
N THR A 274 23.20 -5.86 -5.35
CA THR A 274 24.35 -5.98 -4.44
C THR A 274 25.07 -7.32 -4.62
N GLU A 275 24.34 -8.43 -4.74
CA GLU A 275 24.92 -9.76 -4.98
C GLU A 275 25.65 -9.82 -6.33
N HIS A 276 25.03 -9.30 -7.39
CA HIS A 276 25.62 -9.30 -8.72
C HIS A 276 26.88 -8.42 -8.78
N PHE A 277 26.82 -7.24 -8.17
CA PHE A 277 27.95 -6.32 -8.10
C PHE A 277 29.12 -6.93 -7.34
N ASN A 278 28.87 -7.47 -6.14
CA ASN A 278 29.91 -8.10 -5.32
C ASN A 278 30.50 -9.36 -5.97
N SER A 279 29.69 -10.12 -6.72
CA SER A 279 30.18 -11.26 -7.50
C SER A 279 31.07 -10.84 -8.67
N ARG A 280 30.78 -9.69 -9.30
CA ARG A 280 31.51 -9.20 -10.48
C ARG A 280 32.78 -8.41 -10.14
N TYR A 281 32.77 -7.71 -9.00
CA TYR A 281 33.84 -6.83 -8.53
C TYR A 281 34.21 -7.16 -7.07
N PRO A 282 34.82 -8.32 -6.79
CA PRO A 282 35.11 -8.77 -5.43
C PRO A 282 36.08 -7.83 -4.67
N ASP A 283 36.93 -7.11 -5.39
CA ASP A 283 37.92 -6.19 -4.82
C ASP A 283 37.30 -4.83 -4.41
N CYS A 284 36.11 -4.48 -4.90
CA CYS A 284 35.38 -3.25 -4.56
C CYS A 284 34.29 -3.56 -3.52
N GLN A 285 34.65 -3.58 -2.24
CA GLN A 285 33.68 -3.70 -1.13
C GLN A 285 32.98 -2.36 -0.81
N CYS A 286 32.60 -1.67 -1.88
CA CYS A 286 32.09 -0.31 -1.86
C CYS A 286 30.61 -0.27 -1.41
N ILE A 287 29.89 -1.38 -1.59
CA ILE A 287 28.46 -1.51 -1.34
C ILE A 287 28.22 -2.35 -0.08
N ASN A 288 27.98 -1.66 1.02
CA ASN A 288 27.56 -2.23 2.29
C ASN A 288 26.22 -1.60 2.73
N PHE A 289 25.63 -2.12 3.82
CA PHE A 289 24.33 -1.65 4.29
C PHE A 289 24.35 -0.14 4.61
N GLY A 290 25.42 0.35 5.25
CA GLY A 290 25.58 1.75 5.61
C GLY A 290 25.78 2.67 4.40
N SER A 291 26.66 2.29 3.46
CA SER A 291 26.95 3.09 2.26
C SER A 291 25.73 3.18 1.34
N TRP A 292 24.98 2.09 1.20
CA TRP A 292 23.69 2.11 0.50
C TRP A 292 22.69 3.04 1.17
N PHE A 293 22.55 2.95 2.49
CA PHE A 293 21.60 3.78 3.22
C PHE A 293 21.94 5.27 3.11
N ILE A 294 23.22 5.64 3.26
CA ILE A 294 23.67 7.04 3.14
C ILE A 294 23.39 7.60 1.74
N LEU A 295 23.52 6.79 0.70
CA LEU A 295 23.20 7.19 -0.67
C LEU A 295 21.68 7.26 -0.91
N SER A 296 20.95 6.22 -0.56
CA SER A 296 19.56 6.02 -0.96
C SER A 296 18.57 6.76 -0.07
N PHE A 297 18.85 6.93 1.22
CA PHE A 297 17.91 7.58 2.14
C PHE A 297 17.65 9.05 1.79
N PRO A 298 18.67 9.91 1.54
CA PRO A 298 18.42 11.28 1.12
C PRO A 298 17.63 11.38 -0.19
N ILE A 299 17.94 10.49 -1.15
CA ILE A 299 17.23 10.41 -2.43
C ILE A 299 15.76 10.03 -2.19
N ALA A 300 15.49 9.03 -1.36
CA ALA A 300 14.14 8.60 -1.01
C ALA A 300 13.34 9.73 -0.34
N VAL A 301 13.95 10.49 0.58
CA VAL A 301 13.30 11.65 1.21
C VAL A 301 12.93 12.72 0.17
N ILE A 302 13.85 13.05 -0.74
CA ILE A 302 13.60 14.03 -1.80
C ILE A 302 12.46 13.56 -2.71
N ILE A 303 12.50 12.31 -3.19
CA ILE A 303 11.46 11.75 -4.07
C ILE A 303 10.12 11.66 -3.33
N LEU A 304 10.10 11.32 -2.04
CA LEU A 304 8.88 11.28 -1.23
C LEU A 304 8.23 12.66 -1.13
N LEU A 305 9.03 13.71 -0.87
CA LEU A 305 8.55 15.09 -0.80
C LEU A 305 8.05 15.59 -2.16
N LEU A 306 8.78 15.31 -3.24
CA LEU A 306 8.35 15.65 -4.60
C LEU A 306 7.06 14.93 -4.99
N SER A 307 6.94 13.66 -4.64
CA SER A 307 5.73 12.86 -4.90
C SER A 307 4.53 13.39 -4.10
N TRP A 308 4.76 13.77 -2.84
CA TRP A 308 3.73 14.40 -2.02
C TRP A 308 3.25 15.72 -2.62
N LEU A 309 4.17 16.60 -3.01
CA LEU A 309 3.83 17.87 -3.66
C LEU A 309 3.07 17.66 -4.99
N TRP A 310 3.51 16.70 -5.80
CA TRP A 310 2.87 16.37 -7.07
C TRP A 310 1.45 15.84 -6.90
N LEU A 311 1.25 14.88 -6.00
CA LEU A 311 -0.06 14.30 -5.71
C LEU A 311 -1.00 15.32 -5.09
N GLN A 312 -0.47 16.17 -4.22
CA GLN A 312 -1.24 17.26 -3.65
C GLN A 312 -1.65 18.28 -4.72
N TRP A 313 -0.75 18.66 -5.62
CA TRP A 313 -1.07 19.56 -6.72
C TRP A 313 -2.16 18.99 -7.64
N LEU A 314 -2.05 17.71 -7.99
CA LEU A 314 -2.98 17.03 -8.90
C LEU A 314 -4.42 16.94 -8.35
N PHE A 315 -4.59 16.75 -7.03
CA PHE A 315 -5.90 16.47 -6.43
C PHE A 315 -6.47 17.58 -5.55
N LEU A 316 -5.63 18.39 -4.89
CA LEU A 316 -6.06 19.47 -3.99
C LEU A 316 -5.83 20.87 -4.58
N GLY A 317 -5.05 21.00 -5.68
CA GLY A 317 -4.70 22.29 -6.28
C GLY A 317 -3.59 23.06 -5.55
N PHE A 318 -3.17 24.21 -6.10
CA PHE A 318 -2.19 25.11 -5.48
C PHE A 318 -2.85 25.96 -4.40
N ASP A 319 -2.83 25.50 -3.15
CA ASP A 319 -3.32 26.29 -2.00
C ASP A 319 -2.29 26.35 -0.85
N LEU A 320 -1.03 26.60 -1.23
CA LEU A 320 0.15 26.73 -0.34
C LEU A 320 -0.10 27.70 0.84
N LYS A 321 -0.92 28.73 0.63
CA LYS A 321 -1.24 29.76 1.64
C LYS A 321 -2.14 29.24 2.76
N ASN A 322 -2.89 28.15 2.53
CA ASN A 322 -3.69 27.46 3.55
C ASN A 322 -2.93 26.29 4.18
N MET A 323 -1.90 25.74 3.50
CA MET A 323 -1.07 24.64 4.00
C MET A 323 -0.15 25.03 5.19
N PHE A 324 0.41 26.24 5.15
CA PHE A 324 1.33 26.75 6.19
C PHE A 324 0.63 27.54 7.30
N LYS A 325 -0.70 27.68 7.26
CA LYS A 325 -1.48 28.28 8.35
C LYS A 325 -1.68 27.25 9.48
N CYS A 326 -0.59 26.93 10.16
CA CYS A 326 -0.62 26.21 11.42
C CYS A 326 -1.24 27.15 12.48
N GLY A 327 -2.42 26.84 13.00
CA GLY A 327 -2.99 27.59 14.15
C GLY A 327 -4.46 28.04 14.08
N LYS A 328 -5.26 27.64 13.08
CA LYS A 328 -6.72 27.81 13.17
C LYS A 328 -7.35 26.69 14.01
N LYS A 329 -8.53 26.95 14.61
CA LYS A 329 -9.37 25.91 15.23
C LYS A 329 -9.56 24.76 14.23
N LYS A 330 -9.40 23.52 14.72
CA LYS A 330 -9.63 22.31 13.91
C LYS A 330 -11.01 22.40 13.27
N THR A 331 -11.09 22.14 11.98
CA THR A 331 -12.36 21.98 11.29
C THR A 331 -13.09 20.74 11.82
N ALA A 332 -14.42 20.67 11.72
CA ALA A 332 -15.19 19.50 12.14
C ALA A 332 -14.66 18.19 11.50
N ARG A 333 -14.19 18.28 10.24
CA ARG A 333 -13.50 17.21 9.51
C ARG A 333 -12.20 16.76 10.17
N GLU A 334 -11.35 17.70 10.57
CA GLU A 334 -10.08 17.42 11.25
C GLU A 334 -10.33 16.77 12.61
N GLU A 335 -11.38 17.19 13.31
CA GLU A 335 -11.76 16.62 14.59
C GLU A 335 -12.28 15.18 14.43
N ALA A 336 -13.18 14.93 13.48
CA ALA A 336 -13.66 13.57 13.16
C ALA A 336 -12.51 12.63 12.75
N SER A 337 -11.60 13.10 11.88
CA SER A 337 -10.43 12.31 11.47
C SER A 337 -9.49 12.02 12.65
N SER A 338 -9.30 13.01 13.54
CA SER A 338 -8.48 12.86 14.74
C SER A 338 -9.08 11.85 15.72
N GLN A 339 -10.40 11.88 15.91
CA GLN A 339 -11.09 10.98 16.83
C GLN A 339 -10.88 9.53 16.42
N VAL A 340 -10.90 9.23 15.12
CA VAL A 340 -10.86 7.84 14.68
C VAL A 340 -9.45 7.29 14.67
N ILE A 341 -8.46 8.10 14.29
CA ILE A 341 -7.06 7.69 14.45
C ILE A 341 -6.79 7.40 15.93
N GLN A 342 -7.36 8.20 16.84
CA GLN A 342 -7.26 7.95 18.28
C GLN A 342 -8.04 6.71 18.73
N GLU A 343 -9.23 6.44 18.19
CA GLU A 343 -10.00 5.24 18.49
C GLU A 343 -9.28 3.99 18.02
N GLU A 344 -8.77 3.98 16.78
CA GLU A 344 -7.94 2.89 16.25
C GLU A 344 -6.68 2.69 17.10
N TYR A 345 -6.06 3.77 17.57
CA TYR A 345 -4.91 3.67 18.47
C TYR A 345 -5.30 3.11 19.85
N LYS A 346 -6.45 3.52 20.40
CA LYS A 346 -6.98 3.02 21.67
C LYS A 346 -7.36 1.53 21.59
N LYS A 347 -7.87 1.06 20.44
CA LYS A 347 -8.19 -0.36 20.20
C LYS A 347 -6.97 -1.28 20.33
N LEU A 348 -5.75 -0.77 20.12
CA LEU A 348 -4.52 -1.54 20.27
C LEU A 348 -4.13 -1.81 21.73
N GLY A 349 -4.73 -1.10 22.70
CA GLY A 349 -4.41 -1.27 24.11
C GLY A 349 -2.96 -0.90 24.49
N PRO A 350 -2.53 -1.20 25.74
CA PRO A 350 -1.16 -0.97 26.19
C PRO A 350 -0.16 -1.86 25.43
N ILE A 351 1.11 -1.47 25.43
CA ILE A 351 2.17 -2.23 24.75
C ILE A 351 2.29 -3.61 25.40
N SER A 352 2.15 -4.66 24.59
CA SER A 352 2.30 -6.04 25.07
C SER A 352 3.77 -6.44 25.21
N TYR A 353 4.05 -7.46 26.02
CA TYR A 353 5.40 -8.02 26.14
C TYR A 353 5.97 -8.48 24.78
N PRO A 354 5.22 -9.20 23.93
CA PRO A 354 5.73 -9.61 22.62
C PRO A 354 5.99 -8.46 21.65
N GLU A 355 5.21 -7.37 21.72
CA GLU A 355 5.52 -6.13 20.97
C GLU A 355 6.88 -5.57 21.38
N THR A 356 7.15 -5.56 22.69
CA THR A 356 8.41 -5.04 23.24
C THR A 356 9.59 -5.89 22.80
N VAL A 357 9.49 -7.22 22.88
CA VAL A 357 10.53 -8.14 22.43
C VAL A 357 10.79 -7.98 20.93
N THR A 358 9.74 -7.88 20.13
CA THR A 358 9.85 -7.68 18.67
C THR A 358 10.53 -6.36 18.35
N LEU A 359 10.19 -5.27 19.07
CA LEU A 359 10.82 -3.97 18.91
C LEU A 359 12.31 -4.01 19.28
N VAL A 360 12.67 -4.66 20.38
CA VAL A 360 14.07 -4.82 20.81
C VAL A 360 14.87 -5.60 19.77
N LEU A 361 14.34 -6.74 19.28
CA LEU A 361 14.99 -7.53 18.24
C LEU A 361 15.15 -6.75 16.93
N PHE A 362 14.15 -5.95 16.57
CA PHE A 362 14.20 -5.09 15.38
C PHE A 362 15.27 -4.00 15.50
N ILE A 363 15.35 -3.31 16.64
CA ILE A 363 16.38 -2.30 16.91
C ILE A 363 17.76 -2.95 16.91
N LEU A 364 17.91 -4.09 17.59
CA LEU A 364 19.17 -4.83 17.64
C LEU A 364 19.64 -5.26 16.24
N MET A 365 18.74 -5.82 15.44
CA MET A 365 19.04 -6.20 14.05
C MET A 365 19.48 -4.99 13.22
N THR A 366 18.76 -3.88 13.32
CA THR A 366 19.08 -2.65 12.59
C THR A 366 20.46 -2.12 12.98
N LEU A 367 20.75 -2.05 14.27
CA LEU A 367 22.04 -1.62 14.78
C LEU A 367 23.16 -2.55 14.28
N LEU A 368 22.97 -3.87 14.38
CA LEU A 368 23.94 -4.85 13.91
C LEU A 368 24.22 -4.72 12.41
N TRP A 369 23.22 -4.44 11.58
CA TRP A 369 23.45 -4.20 10.15
C TRP A 369 24.27 -2.94 9.87
N PHE A 370 23.97 -1.83 10.56
CA PHE A 370 24.74 -0.60 10.41
C PHE A 370 26.18 -0.73 10.95
N THR A 371 26.39 -1.51 12.02
CA THR A 371 27.71 -1.69 12.63
C THR A 371 28.51 -2.85 12.02
N ARG A 372 27.95 -3.59 11.04
CA ARG A 372 28.61 -4.75 10.44
C ARG A 372 29.91 -4.38 9.75
N ASP A 373 29.84 -3.40 8.87
CA ASP A 373 30.96 -2.86 8.14
C ASP A 373 30.66 -1.41 7.76
N PRO A 374 30.81 -0.48 8.72
CA PRO A 374 30.41 0.91 8.52
C PRO A 374 31.35 1.69 7.58
N GLY A 375 32.49 1.12 7.20
CA GLY A 375 33.46 1.73 6.26
C GLY A 375 34.38 2.81 6.86
N PHE A 376 33.99 3.46 7.96
CA PHE A 376 34.82 4.46 8.66
C PHE A 376 35.54 3.90 9.90
N ILE A 377 35.04 2.80 10.48
CA ILE A 377 35.63 2.06 11.60
C ILE A 377 35.59 0.57 11.21
N PRO A 378 36.57 -0.26 11.63
CA PRO A 378 36.46 -1.71 11.49
C PRO A 378 35.18 -2.20 12.18
N GLY A 379 34.19 -2.61 11.39
CA GLY A 379 32.92 -3.11 11.92
C GLY A 379 33.10 -4.46 12.63
N TRP A 380 32.04 -4.96 13.27
CA TRP A 380 32.12 -6.25 13.99
C TRP A 380 32.38 -7.43 13.05
N SER A 381 32.20 -7.27 11.73
CA SER A 381 32.62 -8.28 10.75
C SER A 381 34.12 -8.59 10.80
N SER A 382 34.96 -7.65 11.25
CA SER A 382 36.39 -7.89 11.46
C SER A 382 36.71 -8.96 12.52
N LEU A 383 35.75 -9.24 13.42
CA LEU A 383 35.88 -10.29 14.44
C LEU A 383 35.68 -11.71 13.87
N PHE A 384 35.12 -11.81 12.65
CA PHE A 384 34.83 -13.07 11.97
C PHE A 384 35.60 -13.11 10.65
N PRO A 385 36.83 -13.67 10.62
CA PRO A 385 37.59 -13.80 9.38
C PRO A 385 36.84 -14.64 8.34
N LYS A 386 36.90 -14.19 7.08
CA LYS A 386 36.20 -14.77 5.92
C LYS A 386 36.70 -16.14 5.52
#